data_AF-A0A060BYB1-F1
#
_entry.id   AF-A0A060BYB1-F1
#
_cell.length_a   1.000
_cell.length_b   1.000
_cell.length_c   1.000
_cell.angle_alpha   90.00
_cell.angle_beta   90.00
_cell.angle_gamma   90.00
#
_symmetry.space_group_name_H-M   'P 1'
#
loop_
_entity.id
_entity.type
_entity.pdbx_description
1 polymer ?
#
loop_
_entity_poly.entity_id
_entity_poly.type
_entity_poly.pdbx_seq_one_letter_code
_entity_poly.pdbx_strand_id
1 'polypeptide(L)'
;MRGFTHREPGVVGAALSTASTYAEVICDGHHVSPAAVGALIAAKGWQHVVLITDCLGCGGLPDGEYTSGGLPVVMRGGACYLRDQDRLAGSV
;
A
#
# COMPACT_ATOMS: atom_id res chain seq x y z
N MET A 1 10.39 -0.43 -7.08
CA MET A 1 10.44 -1.86 -6.72
C MET A 1 10.45 -2.69 -8.00
N ARG A 2 11.02 -3.91 -8.01
CA ARG A 2 10.92 -4.79 -9.18
C ARG A 2 9.51 -5.37 -9.26
N GLY A 3 8.94 -5.45 -10.46
CA GLY A 3 7.61 -6.02 -10.68
C GLY A 3 7.61 -7.54 -10.47
N PHE A 4 6.42 -8.11 -10.25
CA PHE A 4 6.22 -9.55 -10.20
C PHE A 4 6.10 -10.10 -11.63
N THR A 5 7.02 -10.97 -12.04
CA THR A 5 6.95 -11.71 -13.30
C THR A 5 7.22 -13.19 -13.09
N HIS A 6 6.81 -14.02 -14.05
CA HIS A 6 7.00 -15.49 -13.96
C HIS A 6 8.47 -15.94 -13.90
N ARG A 7 9.43 -15.15 -14.41
CA ARG A 7 10.87 -15.45 -14.34
C ARG A 7 11.59 -14.71 -13.21
N GLU A 8 11.04 -13.58 -12.80
CA GLU A 8 11.58 -12.77 -11.71
C GLU A 8 10.43 -12.31 -10.81
N PRO A 9 10.05 -13.11 -9.81
CA PRO A 9 8.89 -12.82 -8.96
C PRO A 9 9.15 -11.71 -7.93
N GLY A 10 10.41 -11.41 -7.62
CA GLY A 10 10.79 -10.34 -6.70
C GLY A 10 10.16 -10.46 -5.31
N VAL A 11 10.02 -9.32 -4.63
CA VAL A 11 9.50 -9.25 -3.26
C VAL A 11 8.04 -9.68 -3.18
N VAL A 12 7.23 -9.32 -4.17
CA VAL A 12 5.80 -9.69 -4.21
C VAL A 12 5.66 -11.22 -4.24
N GLY A 13 6.37 -11.93 -5.12
CA GLY A 13 6.25 -13.39 -5.14
C GLY A 13 6.85 -14.05 -3.90
N ALA A 14 7.88 -13.47 -3.28
CA ALA A 14 8.37 -13.94 -1.98
C ALA A 14 7.32 -13.77 -0.87
N ALA A 15 6.62 -12.62 -0.83
CA ALA A 15 5.55 -12.35 0.11
C ALA A 15 4.38 -13.35 -0.06
N LEU A 16 4.02 -13.69 -1.30
CA LEU A 16 2.95 -14.65 -1.61
C LEU A 16 3.31 -16.09 -1.23
N SER A 17 4.56 -16.52 -1.42
CA SER A 17 4.95 -17.95 -1.34
C SER A 17 5.64 -18.37 -0.05
N THR A 18 6.14 -17.44 0.77
CA THR A 18 6.85 -17.78 2.02
C THR A 18 5.84 -18.04 3.14
N ALA A 19 5.58 -19.31 3.49
CA ALA A 19 4.52 -19.67 4.44
C ALA A 19 4.70 -19.14 5.88
N SER A 20 5.93 -18.95 6.34
CA SER A 20 6.23 -18.56 7.73
C SER A 20 6.26 -17.05 7.98
N THR A 21 5.66 -16.25 7.11
CA THR A 21 5.62 -14.79 7.23
C THR A 21 4.21 -14.24 7.13
N TYR A 22 4.01 -13.01 7.59
CA TYR A 22 2.79 -12.26 7.36
C TYR A 22 3.00 -11.30 6.19
N ALA A 23 1.91 -11.01 5.46
CA ALA A 23 1.88 -9.99 4.44
C ALA A 23 0.92 -8.88 4.88
N GLU A 24 1.43 -7.66 5.00
CA GLU A 24 0.61 -6.48 5.22
C GLU A 24 -0.03 -6.01 3.92
N VAL A 25 -1.25 -5.48 4.00
CA VAL A 25 -1.96 -4.92 2.84
C VAL A 25 -2.78 -3.70 3.25
N ILE A 26 -2.69 -2.65 2.41
CA ILE A 26 -3.48 -1.42 2.52
C ILE A 26 -4.72 -1.60 1.64
N CYS A 27 -5.90 -1.60 2.26
CA CYS A 27 -7.19 -1.88 1.61
C CYS A 27 -8.02 -0.62 1.34
N ASP A 28 -7.39 0.47 0.90
CA ASP A 28 -8.07 1.73 0.58
C ASP A 28 -8.54 1.85 -0.88
N GLY A 29 -8.18 0.88 -1.73
CA GLY A 29 -8.52 0.88 -3.16
C GLY A 29 -7.66 1.82 -4.03
N HIS A 30 -6.78 2.62 -3.41
CA HIS A 30 -5.81 3.49 -4.09
C HIS A 30 -4.44 2.83 -4.19
N HIS A 31 -3.98 2.19 -3.11
CA HIS A 31 -2.68 1.51 -3.06
C HIS A 31 -2.71 0.14 -3.75
N VAL A 32 -3.79 -0.61 -3.53
CA VAL A 32 -3.92 -1.98 -4.02
C VAL A 32 -5.31 -2.18 -4.60
N SER A 33 -5.38 -2.71 -5.83
CA SER A 33 -6.67 -3.04 -6.43
C SER A 33 -7.35 -4.19 -5.67
N PRO A 34 -8.69 -4.22 -5.56
CA PRO A 34 -9.39 -5.31 -4.88
C PRO A 34 -9.05 -6.71 -5.43
N ALA A 35 -8.77 -6.82 -6.73
CA ALA A 35 -8.35 -8.06 -7.36
C ALA A 35 -6.98 -8.56 -6.83
N ALA A 36 -6.02 -7.64 -6.62
CA ALA A 36 -4.72 -7.99 -6.06
C ALA A 36 -4.81 -8.38 -4.58
N VAL A 37 -5.70 -7.74 -3.81
CA VAL A 37 -6.02 -8.16 -2.42
C VAL A 37 -6.56 -9.60 -2.42
N GLY A 38 -7.49 -9.92 -3.32
CA GLY A 38 -8.02 -11.27 -3.47
C GLY A 38 -6.95 -12.30 -3.82
N ALA A 39 -6.04 -11.97 -4.73
CA ALA A 39 -4.91 -12.83 -5.09
C ALA A 39 -3.95 -13.07 -3.90
N LEU A 40 -3.66 -12.04 -3.11
CA LEU A 40 -2.86 -12.16 -1.90
C LEU A 40 -3.50 -13.12 -0.90
N ILE A 41 -4.79 -12.92 -0.59
CA ILE A 41 -5.52 -13.76 0.38
C ILE A 41 -5.56 -15.23 -0.09
N ALA A 42 -5.81 -15.46 -1.38
CA ALA A 42 -5.88 -16.80 -1.96
C ALA A 42 -4.51 -17.52 -1.90
N ALA A 43 -3.41 -16.82 -2.17
CA ALA A 43 -2.07 -17.39 -2.17
C ALA A 43 -1.51 -17.58 -0.75
N LYS A 44 -1.69 -16.58 0.12
CA LYS A 44 -1.05 -16.50 1.44
C LYS A 44 -1.87 -17.19 2.54
N GLY A 45 -3.19 -17.25 2.35
CA GLY A 45 -4.15 -17.62 3.39
C GLY A 45 -4.49 -16.42 4.27
N TRP A 46 -5.79 -16.20 4.52
CA TRP A 46 -6.30 -15.04 5.26
C TRP A 46 -5.70 -14.90 6.67
N GLN A 47 -5.29 -16.00 7.31
CA GLN A 47 -4.66 -16.01 8.63
C GLN A 47 -3.27 -15.36 8.65
N HIS A 48 -2.64 -15.23 7.47
CA HIS A 48 -1.30 -14.67 7.29
C HIS A 48 -1.32 -13.30 6.58
N VAL A 49 -2.49 -12.68 6.46
CA VAL A 49 -2.66 -11.35 5.90
C VAL A 49 -3.04 -10.38 7.02
N VAL A 50 -2.32 -9.27 7.12
CA VAL A 50 -2.53 -8.23 8.13
C VAL A 50 -3.02 -6.97 7.45
N LEU A 51 -4.17 -6.46 7.88
CA LEU A 51 -4.67 -5.17 7.41
C LEU A 51 -3.92 -4.05 8.10
N ILE A 52 -3.40 -3.11 7.32
CA ILE A 52 -2.80 -1.88 7.80
C ILE A 52 -3.44 -0.69 7.10
N THR A 53 -3.39 0.48 7.74
CA THR A 53 -3.78 1.73 7.09
C THR A 53 -2.63 2.34 6.32
N ASP A 54 -1.40 2.27 6.85
CA ASP A 54 -0.28 3.12 6.42
C ASP A 54 -0.68 4.62 6.39
N CYS A 55 -1.49 5.01 7.37
CA CYS A 55 -2.05 6.35 7.49
C CYS A 55 -0.97 7.36 7.91
N LEU A 56 -0.90 8.48 7.20
CA LEU A 56 -0.02 9.59 7.55
C LEU A 56 -0.62 10.47 8.65
N GLY A 57 0.18 11.32 9.28
CA GLY A 57 -0.29 12.23 10.33
C GLY A 57 -1.35 13.26 9.88
N CYS A 58 -1.59 13.39 8.57
CA CYS A 58 -2.68 14.20 8.02
C CYS A 58 -3.99 13.42 7.83
N GLY A 59 -4.01 12.12 8.12
CA GLY A 59 -5.19 11.28 7.99
C GLY A 59 -6.36 11.78 8.83
N GLY A 60 -7.55 11.72 8.26
CA GLY A 60 -8.78 12.28 8.83
C GLY A 60 -8.89 13.81 8.84
N LEU A 61 -7.93 14.56 8.30
CA LEU A 61 -8.06 16.01 8.09
C LEU A 61 -8.73 16.33 6.74
N PRO A 62 -9.15 17.59 6.48
CA PRO A 62 -9.65 18.00 5.16
C PRO A 62 -8.55 17.95 4.08
N ASP A 63 -8.93 17.76 2.82
CA ASP A 63 -8.00 17.86 1.68
C ASP A 63 -7.18 19.17 1.73
N GLY A 64 -5.87 19.07 1.47
CA GLY A 64 -4.96 20.18 1.67
C GLY A 64 -3.47 19.80 1.57
N GLU A 65 -2.62 20.77 1.89
CA GLU A 65 -1.16 20.61 1.88
C GLU A 65 -0.62 20.35 3.29
N TYR A 66 0.25 19.35 3.42
CA TYR A 66 0.83 18.91 4.68
C TYR A 66 2.32 18.59 4.54
N THR A 67 2.96 18.27 5.67
CA THR A 67 4.32 17.72 5.72
C THR A 67 4.28 16.38 6.43
N SER A 68 4.84 15.34 5.81
CA SER A 68 4.97 14.00 6.39
C SER A 68 6.41 13.51 6.24
N GLY A 69 7.03 13.05 7.32
CA GLY A 69 8.44 12.61 7.29
C GLY A 69 9.44 13.67 6.79
N GLY A 70 9.10 14.96 6.91
CA GLY A 70 9.88 16.08 6.36
C GLY A 70 9.68 16.35 4.87
N LEU A 71 8.81 15.59 4.20
CA LEU A 71 8.48 15.77 2.77
C LEU A 71 7.13 16.50 2.62
N PRO A 72 7.01 17.42 1.64
CA PRO A 72 5.75 18.05 1.34
C PRO A 72 4.79 17.05 0.66
N VAL A 73 3.56 16.98 1.14
CA VAL A 73 2.52 16.09 0.62
C VAL A 73 1.21 16.86 0.37
N VAL A 74 0.40 16.34 -0.53
CA VAL A 74 -0.93 16.87 -0.87
C VAL A 74 -1.95 15.76 -0.69
N MET A 75 -2.91 15.98 0.20
CA MET A 75 -4.06 15.10 0.36
C MET A 75 -5.18 15.55 -0.57
N ARG A 76 -5.67 14.63 -1.38
CA ARG A 76 -6.78 14.86 -2.31
C ARG A 76 -7.53 13.57 -2.56
N GLY A 77 -8.85 13.61 -2.45
CA GLY A 77 -9.71 12.50 -2.87
C GLY A 77 -9.41 11.17 -2.20
N GLY A 78 -9.13 11.19 -0.89
CA GLY A 78 -8.95 9.97 -0.08
C GLY A 78 -7.58 9.31 -0.17
N ALA A 79 -6.56 10.01 -0.69
CA ALA A 79 -5.18 9.54 -0.70
C ALA A 79 -4.17 10.68 -0.55
N CYS A 80 -2.94 10.34 -0.13
CA CYS A 80 -1.87 11.31 0.03
C CYS A 80 -0.78 11.13 -1.04
N TYR A 81 -0.35 12.22 -1.66
CA TYR A 81 0.62 12.25 -2.74
C TYR A 81 1.84 13.10 -2.37
N LEU A 82 3.03 12.73 -2.82
CA LEU A 82 4.19 13.62 -2.75
C LEU A 82 3.92 14.88 -3.59
N ARG A 83 4.23 16.06 -3.06
CA ARG A 83 4.07 17.32 -3.82
C ARG A 83 4.89 17.24 -5.11
N ASP A 84 4.32 17.76 -6.20
CA ASP A 84 4.91 17.79 -7.55
C ASP A 84 5.15 16.41 -8.19
N GLN A 85 4.65 15.33 -7.59
CA GLN A 85 4.74 13.97 -8.11
C GLN A 85 3.37 13.29 -8.07
N ASP A 86 3.03 12.52 -9.10
CA ASP A 86 1.85 11.66 -9.06
C ASP A 86 2.20 10.31 -8.42
N ARG A 87 2.68 10.37 -7.17
CA ARG A 87 3.16 9.21 -6.40
C ARG A 87 2.55 9.22 -5.01
N LEU A 88 1.94 8.11 -4.63
CA LEU A 88 1.38 7.91 -3.30
C LEU A 88 2.49 7.97 -2.23
N ALA A 89 2.16 8.63 -1.11
CA ALA A 89 3.03 8.81 0.05
C ALA A 89 2.54 8.08 1.31
N GLY A 90 1.37 7.44 1.23
CA GLY A 90 0.68 6.78 2.34
C GLY A 90 -0.84 6.93 2.19
N SER A 91 -1.60 6.25 3.04
CA SER A 91 -3.06 6.37 3.12
C SER A 91 -3.47 7.50 4.08
N VAL A 92 -4.78 7.71 4.23
CA VAL A 92 -5.38 8.84 4.98
C VAL A 92 -6.57 8.42 5.83
#